data_AF-A0A6V7ITJ0-F1
#
_entry.id   AF-A0A6V7ITJ0-F1
#
_cell.length_a   1.000
_cell.length_b   1.000
_cell.length_c   1.000
_cell.angle_alpha   90.00
_cell.angle_beta   90.00
_cell.angle_gamma   90.00
#
_symmetry.space_group_name_H-M   'P 1'
#
loop_
_entity.id
_entity.type
_entity.pdbx_description
1 polymer ?
#
loop_
_entity_poly.entity_id
_entity_poly.type
_entity_poly.pdbx_seq_one_letter_code
_entity_poly.pdbx_strand_id
1 'polypeptide(L)'
;EEKAVGRGQSNNGIMEQALHERDRVGVQDFVLLEDFHSEEAFIDNLRKRFKENLIYTYIGSVLVSVNPYKSLSIYNDAAITYYQGRNFFEAPPHIFALTDTAYR
;
A
#
# COMPACT_ATOMS: atom_id res chain seq x y z
N GLU A 1 36.84 9.57 30.35
CA GLU A 1 36.36 8.24 29.93
C GLU A 1 34.93 8.10 30.45
N GLU A 2 33.93 7.58 29.75
CA GLU A 2 33.86 6.68 28.59
C GLU A 2 32.44 6.85 27.98
N LYS A 3 32.33 6.85 26.65
CA LYS A 3 31.06 6.93 25.91
C LYS A 3 30.40 5.53 25.86
N ALA A 4 29.17 5.38 26.37
CA ALA A 4 28.39 4.15 26.19
C ALA A 4 27.52 4.23 24.92
N VAL A 5 28.10 3.70 23.84
CA VAL A 5 27.54 2.97 22.69
C VAL A 5 26.00 2.94 22.56
N GLY A 6 25.50 3.59 21.51
CA GLY A 6 24.15 3.38 20.99
C GLY A 6 24.02 2.00 20.36
N ARG A 7 22.95 1.28 20.75
CA ARG A 7 22.54 0.02 20.12
C ARG A 7 22.04 0.31 18.70
N GLY A 8 22.85 -0.03 17.70
CA GLY A 8 22.41 -0.09 16.31
C GLY A 8 21.39 -1.22 16.16
N GLN A 9 20.15 -0.86 15.79
CA GLN A 9 19.18 -1.83 15.29
C GLN A 9 19.70 -2.38 13.96
N SER A 10 19.71 -3.70 13.82
CA SER A 10 20.21 -4.40 12.64
C SER A 10 19.25 -4.21 11.45
N ASN A 11 19.76 -3.65 10.35
CA ASN A 11 18.98 -3.44 9.12
C ASN A 11 18.42 -4.73 8.49
N ASN A 12 18.98 -5.90 8.83
CA ASN A 12 18.55 -7.19 8.26
C ASN A 12 17.15 -7.63 8.71
N GLY A 13 16.74 -7.33 9.95
CA GLY A 13 15.41 -7.74 10.43
C GLY A 13 14.27 -6.97 9.78
N ILE A 14 14.52 -5.73 9.35
CA ILE A 14 13.53 -4.85 8.70
C ILE A 14 13.24 -5.34 7.27
N MET A 15 14.26 -5.81 6.55
CA MET A 15 14.12 -6.32 5.19
C MET A 15 13.31 -7.62 5.14
N GLU A 16 13.58 -8.56 6.05
CA GLU A 16 12.83 -9.82 6.14
C GLU A 16 11.35 -9.60 6.52
N GLN A 17 11.08 -8.63 7.42
CA GLN A 17 9.71 -8.24 7.77
C GLN A 17 8.96 -7.65 6.57
N ALA A 18 9.58 -6.74 5.82
CA ALA A 18 8.96 -6.12 4.63
C ALA A 18 8.68 -7.15 3.53
N LEU A 19 9.56 -8.15 3.36
CA LEU A 19 9.35 -9.25 2.41
C LEU A 19 8.17 -10.14 2.83
N HIS A 20 8.09 -10.51 4.12
CA HIS A 20 6.96 -11.28 4.64
C HIS A 20 5.63 -10.51 4.58
N GLU A 21 5.64 -9.20 4.79
CA GLU A 21 4.45 -8.37 4.63
C GLU A 21 4.01 -8.27 3.17
N ARG A 22 4.95 -8.19 2.22
CA ARG A 22 4.65 -8.23 0.77
C ARG A 22 3.97 -9.54 0.38
N ASP A 23 4.47 -10.67 0.89
CA ASP A 23 3.88 -11.98 0.61
C ASP A 23 2.50 -12.16 1.26
N ARG A 24 2.30 -11.58 2.44
CA ARG A 24 1.04 -11.69 3.21
C ARG A 24 -0.04 -10.76 2.68
N VAL A 25 0.29 -9.49 2.48
CA VAL A 25 -0.65 -8.40 2.18
C VAL A 25 -0.79 -8.17 0.67
N GLY A 26 0.23 -8.48 -0.11
CA GLY A 26 0.29 -8.20 -1.53
C GLY A 26 0.85 -6.81 -1.87
N VAL A 27 1.06 -6.57 -3.15
CA VAL A 27 1.69 -5.38 -3.71
C VAL A 27 0.67 -4.29 -3.98
N GLN A 28 1.01 -3.04 -3.64
CA GLN A 28 0.12 -1.87 -3.76
C GLN A 28 -0.04 -1.37 -5.21
N ASP A 29 0.97 -1.59 -6.05
CA ASP A 29 0.96 -1.27 -7.48
C ASP A 29 1.25 -2.54 -8.30
N PHE A 30 0.36 -2.89 -9.21
CA PHE A 30 0.49 -4.05 -10.08
C PHE A 30 1.69 -3.97 -11.03
N VAL A 31 2.21 -2.77 -11.32
CA VAL A 31 3.44 -2.60 -12.10
C VAL A 31 4.66 -3.21 -11.39
N LEU A 32 4.60 -3.36 -10.07
CA LEU A 32 5.66 -3.94 -9.24
C LEU A 32 5.49 -5.44 -8.96
N LEU A 33 4.52 -6.11 -9.60
CA LEU A 33 4.43 -7.56 -9.55
C LEU A 33 5.53 -8.21 -10.42
N GLU A 34 6.07 -9.31 -9.90
CA GLU A 34 7.12 -10.08 -10.58
C GLU A 34 6.59 -10.73 -11.86
N ASP A 35 5.35 -11.23 -11.84
CA ASP A 35 4.67 -11.80 -12.99
C ASP A 35 3.44 -10.96 -13.37
N PHE A 36 3.69 -9.75 -13.85
CA PHE A 36 2.64 -8.79 -14.23
C PHE A 36 1.87 -9.18 -15.51
N HIS A 37 2.32 -10.20 -16.26
CA HIS A 37 1.61 -10.72 -17.43
C HIS A 37 0.60 -11.82 -17.08
N SER A 38 0.69 -12.41 -15.89
CA SER A 38 -0.19 -13.48 -15.45
C SER A 38 -1.48 -12.96 -14.82
N GLU A 39 -2.62 -13.37 -15.38
CA GLU A 39 -3.94 -13.12 -14.80
C GLU A 39 -4.09 -13.78 -13.41
N GLU A 40 -3.49 -14.95 -13.22
CA GLU A 40 -3.54 -15.66 -11.94
C GLU A 40 -2.82 -14.89 -10.84
N ALA A 41 -1.63 -14.36 -11.13
CA ALA A 41 -0.88 -13.51 -10.21
C ALA A 41 -1.66 -12.22 -9.87
N PHE A 42 -2.35 -11.66 -10.87
CA PHE A 42 -3.20 -10.49 -10.68
C PHE A 42 -4.34 -10.76 -9.68
N ILE A 43 -5.08 -11.85 -9.91
CA ILE A 43 -6.20 -12.24 -9.06
C ILE A 43 -5.72 -12.62 -7.65
N ASP A 44 -4.59 -13.32 -7.52
CA ASP A 44 -4.04 -13.70 -6.22
C ASP A 44 -3.65 -12.47 -5.38
N ASN A 45 -3.01 -11.47 -6.00
CA ASN A 45 -2.68 -10.22 -5.33
C ASN A 45 -3.94 -9.47 -4.84
N LEU A 46 -4.97 -9.36 -5.68
CA LEU A 46 -6.26 -8.76 -5.27
C LEU A 46 -6.88 -9.54 -4.09
N ARG A 47 -6.83 -10.88 -4.12
CA ARG A 47 -7.36 -11.72 -3.03
C ARG A 47 -6.59 -11.50 -1.72
N LYS A 48 -5.26 -11.44 -1.76
CA LYS A 48 -4.41 -11.16 -0.58
C LYS A 48 -4.76 -9.79 0.02
N ARG A 49 -4.81 -8.75 -0.80
CA ARG A 49 -5.17 -7.38 -0.38
C ARG A 49 -6.57 -7.30 0.20
N PHE A 50 -7.54 -7.93 -0.45
CA PHE A 50 -8.93 -7.94 -0.01
C PHE A 50 -9.11 -8.62 1.35
N LYS A 51 -8.38 -9.72 1.62
CA LYS A 51 -8.38 -10.39 2.93
C LYS A 51 -7.93 -9.46 4.06
N GLU A 52 -7.03 -8.54 3.77
CA GLU A 52 -6.52 -7.53 4.71
C GLU A 52 -7.35 -6.22 4.73
N ASN A 53 -8.53 -6.20 4.10
CA ASN A 53 -9.40 -5.03 3.96
C ASN A 53 -8.81 -3.88 3.11
N LEU A 54 -7.82 -4.16 2.27
CA LEU A 54 -7.26 -3.20 1.32
C LEU A 54 -8.00 -3.31 -0.01
N ILE A 55 -8.99 -2.43 -0.21
CA ILE A 55 -9.90 -2.49 -1.36
C ILE A 55 -9.39 -1.76 -2.60
N TYR A 56 -8.37 -0.91 -2.42
CA TYR A 56 -7.79 -0.07 -3.45
C TYR A 56 -6.41 -0.59 -3.84
N THR A 57 -6.15 -0.66 -5.13
CA THR A 57 -4.85 -1.08 -5.68
C THR A 57 -4.54 -0.31 -6.96
N TYR A 58 -3.30 0.14 -7.14
CA TYR A 58 -2.87 0.83 -8.36
C TYR A 58 -2.50 -0.16 -9.46
N ILE A 59 -2.79 0.22 -10.71
CA ILE A 59 -2.19 -0.35 -11.92
C ILE A 59 -1.58 0.82 -12.68
N GLY A 60 -0.33 1.18 -12.32
CA GLY A 60 0.31 2.37 -12.85
C GLY A 60 -0.50 3.63 -12.53
N SER A 61 -1.08 4.26 -13.56
CA SER A 61 -1.91 5.47 -13.39
C SER A 61 -3.38 5.18 -13.06
N VAL A 62 -3.82 3.93 -13.11
CA VAL A 62 -5.22 3.54 -12.88
C VAL A 62 -5.40 3.08 -11.43
N LEU A 63 -6.55 3.40 -10.83
CA LEU A 63 -6.95 2.92 -9.52
C LEU A 63 -8.06 1.86 -9.66
N VAL A 64 -7.82 0.67 -9.12
CA VAL A 64 -8.81 -0.42 -9.06
C VAL A 64 -9.42 -0.48 -7.67
N SER A 65 -10.75 -0.65 -7.62
CA SER A 65 -11.54 -0.77 -6.39
C SER A 65 -12.32 -2.08 -6.36
N VAL A 66 -12.23 -2.83 -5.27
CA VAL A 66 -13.00 -4.06 -5.05
C VAL A 66 -14.00 -3.84 -3.91
N ASN A 67 -15.30 -3.96 -4.19
CA ASN A 67 -16.34 -3.66 -3.18
C ASN A 67 -16.28 -4.65 -1.99
N PRO A 68 -16.06 -4.18 -0.75
CA PRO A 68 -15.96 -5.04 0.43
C PRO A 68 -17.32 -5.51 0.98
N TYR A 69 -18.44 -4.97 0.48
CA TYR A 69 -19.80 -5.22 1.00
C TYR A 69 -19.96 -5.00 2.51
N LYS A 70 -19.06 -4.19 3.10
CA LYS A 70 -19.06 -3.79 4.50
C LYS A 70 -18.48 -2.39 4.64
N SER A 71 -18.83 -1.69 5.71
CA SER A 71 -18.25 -0.38 6.01
C SER A 71 -16.81 -0.51 6.49
N LEU A 72 -15.91 0.27 5.88
CA LEU A 72 -14.51 0.41 6.29
C LEU A 72 -14.28 1.82 6.83
N SER A 73 -13.47 1.96 7.88
CA SER A 73 -13.16 3.23 8.53
C SER A 73 -12.10 4.07 7.78
N ILE A 74 -12.11 4.02 6.45
CA ILE A 74 -11.12 4.67 5.56
C ILE A 74 -11.55 6.06 5.06
N TYR A 75 -12.82 6.41 5.25
CA TYR A 75 -13.41 7.68 4.78
C TYR A 75 -13.61 8.69 5.90
N ASN A 76 -12.60 8.88 6.73
CA ASN A 76 -12.63 9.84 7.83
C ASN A 76 -11.87 11.13 7.48
N ASP A 77 -12.11 12.21 8.22
CA ASP A 77 -11.47 13.51 7.98
C ASP A 77 -9.94 13.45 8.13
N ALA A 78 -9.43 12.56 8.98
CA ALA A 78 -8.01 12.33 9.14
C ALA A 78 -7.38 11.74 7.87
N ALA A 79 -8.08 10.84 7.16
CA ALA A 79 -7.67 10.30 5.88
C ALA A 79 -7.66 11.38 4.80
N ILE A 80 -8.69 12.24 4.75
CA ILE A 80 -8.73 13.37 3.81
C ILE A 80 -7.50 14.27 4.01
N THR A 81 -7.25 14.66 5.26
CA THR A 81 -6.10 15.50 5.63
C THR A 81 -4.77 14.80 5.33
N TYR A 82 -4.70 13.47 5.49
CA TYR A 82 -3.51 12.69 5.18
C TYR A 82 -3.18 12.71 3.69
N TYR A 83 -4.16 12.56 2.80
CA TYR A 83 -3.92 12.51 1.36
C TYR A 83 -3.78 13.89 0.70
N GLN A 84 -4.28 14.94 1.34
CA GLN A 84 -4.17 16.31 0.83
C GLN A 84 -2.71 16.74 0.69
N GLY A 85 -2.33 17.29 -0.46
CA GLY A 85 -0.99 17.84 -0.65
C GLY A 85 0.12 16.79 -0.88
N ARG A 86 -0.18 15.48 -0.84
CA ARG A 86 0.80 14.41 -1.07
C ARG A 86 0.94 14.01 -2.54
N ASN A 87 2.10 13.45 -2.89
CA ASN A 87 2.29 12.89 -4.22
C ASN A 87 1.66 11.50 -4.34
N PHE A 88 1.27 11.12 -5.55
CA PHE A 88 0.47 9.93 -5.85
C PHE A 88 1.11 8.61 -5.38
N PHE A 89 2.45 8.53 -5.38
CA PHE A 89 3.20 7.32 -5.01
C PHE A 89 3.75 7.35 -3.57
N GLU A 90 3.57 8.45 -2.85
CA GLU A 90 4.02 8.58 -1.45
C GLU A 90 3.00 8.06 -0.45
N ALA A 91 1.76 7.85 -0.91
CA ALA A 91 0.64 7.42 -0.09
C ALA A 91 0.07 6.09 -0.60
N PRO A 92 -0.54 5.28 0.28
CA PRO A 92 -1.18 4.04 -0.14
C PRO A 92 -2.31 4.28 -1.16
N PRO A 93 -2.65 3.28 -1.99
CA PRO A 93 -3.72 3.41 -2.96
C PRO A 93 -5.04 3.82 -2.30
N HIS A 94 -5.57 4.97 -2.71
CA HIS A 94 -6.82 5.48 -2.20
C HIS A 94 -7.46 6.46 -3.17
N ILE A 95 -8.80 6.56 -3.13
CA ILE A 95 -9.53 7.50 -3.98
C ILE A 95 -9.17 8.95 -3.68
N PHE A 96 -8.90 9.30 -2.41
CA PHE A 96 -8.48 10.65 -2.04
C PHE A 96 -7.14 11.08 -2.65
N ALA A 97 -6.20 10.16 -2.84
CA ALA A 97 -4.94 10.46 -3.56
C ALA A 97 -5.22 10.82 -5.03
N LEU A 98 -6.15 10.09 -5.68
CA LEU A 98 -6.58 10.38 -7.04
C LEU A 98 -7.33 11.72 -7.12
N THR A 99 -8.22 12.00 -6.18
CA THR A 99 -8.96 13.26 -6.14
C THR A 99 -8.05 14.46 -5.90
N ASP A 100 -7.07 14.38 -4.99
CA ASP A 100 -6.09 15.45 -4.77
C ASP A 100 -5.27 15.72 -6.05
N THR A 101 -4.85 14.66 -6.74
CA THR A 101 -4.13 14.76 -8.01
C THR A 101 -4.99 15.39 -9.11
N ALA A 102 -6.28 15.07 -9.18
CA ALA A 102 -7.20 15.61 -10.19
C ALA A 102 -7.66 17.05 -9.89
N TYR A 103 -7.62 17.47 -8.63
CA TYR A 103 -8.01 18.81 -8.21
C TYR A 103 -6.93 19.87 -8.45
N ARG A 104 -5.65 19.47 -8.40
CA ARG A 104 -4.50 20.32 -8.69
C ARG A 104 -4.43 20.74 -10.15
#